data_AF-A0A7C5N7H7-F1
#
_entry.id   AF-A0A7C5N7H7-F1
#
_cell.length_a   1.000
_cell.length_b   1.000
_cell.length_c   1.000
_cell.angle_alpha   90.00
_cell.angle_beta   90.00
_cell.angle_gamma   90.00
#
_symmetry.space_group_name_H-M   'P 1'
#
loop_
_entity.id
_entity.type
_entity.pdbx_description
1 polymer ?
#
loop_
_entity_poly.entity_id
_entity_poly.type
_entity_poly.pdbx_seq_one_letter_code
_entity_poly.pdbx_strand_id
1 'polypeptide(L)'
;MTVASRPVLARHCTVSGTLSGNLSNPDDTHYCAGFTPDYWRDNATLWPPPYYPGDCQVVQGTGSCSGYVNGTPFHASYVNGAGMRGAFGGDLYGNRSMMDVLRLSASEDPTGLGAEAVAALLNAAHFGAETFGYTTEQVIDMWNARYNVDPEGLKEDFHLLNERDHW
;
A
#
# COMPACT_ATOMS: atom_id res chain seq x y z
N MET A 1 27.29 -5.87 35.19
CA MET A 1 25.84 -6.04 34.95
C MET A 1 25.44 -5.03 33.87
N THR A 2 25.36 -5.46 32.62
CA THR A 2 24.88 -4.61 31.52
C THR A 2 23.41 -4.93 31.29
N VAL A 3 22.56 -3.98 31.67
CA VAL A 3 21.14 -3.98 31.33
C VAL A 3 21.06 -3.73 29.82
N ALA A 4 20.91 -4.78 29.02
CA ALA A 4 20.53 -4.64 27.63
C ALA A 4 19.01 -4.54 27.59
N SER A 5 18.53 -3.29 27.61
CA SER A 5 17.14 -2.93 27.33
C SER A 5 16.76 -3.55 25.99
N ARG A 6 15.93 -4.59 26.01
CA ARG A 6 15.33 -5.14 24.79
C ARG A 6 14.48 -4.01 24.21
N PRO A 7 14.80 -3.45 23.03
CA PRO A 7 13.86 -2.54 22.42
C PRO A 7 12.58 -3.34 22.17
N VAL A 8 11.45 -2.85 22.68
CA VAL A 8 10.11 -3.36 22.40
C VAL A 8 9.78 -2.97 20.96
N LEU A 9 10.47 -3.60 19.99
CA LEU A 9 10.39 -3.28 18.56
C LEU A 9 10.46 -4.54 17.67
N ALA A 10 10.30 -5.72 18.23
CA ALA A 10 9.90 -6.90 17.46
C ALA A 10 8.37 -6.97 17.46
N ARG A 11 7.70 -5.99 16.84
CA ARG A 11 6.29 -6.14 16.47
C ARG A 11 6.25 -6.70 15.05
N HIS A 12 5.56 -7.82 14.95
CA HIS A 12 5.49 -8.73 13.85
C HIS A 12 5.09 -8.08 12.52
N CYS A 13 5.50 -8.71 11.41
CA CYS A 13 5.10 -8.35 10.04
C CYS A 13 5.74 -7.08 9.45
N THR A 14 6.84 -6.56 10.00
CA THR A 14 7.63 -5.51 9.33
C THR A 14 8.58 -6.10 8.27
N VAL A 15 9.04 -5.29 7.31
CA VAL A 15 9.99 -5.74 6.25
C VAL A 15 11.28 -6.32 6.87
N SER A 16 11.79 -5.70 7.93
CA SER A 16 12.97 -6.22 8.65
C SER A 16 12.69 -7.53 9.41
N GLY A 17 11.42 -7.82 9.71
CA GLY A 17 11.00 -9.06 10.36
C GLY A 17 10.92 -10.26 9.40
N THR A 18 10.71 -10.03 8.10
CA THR A 18 10.68 -11.10 7.09
C THR A 18 12.07 -11.53 6.61
N LEU A 19 13.07 -10.64 6.71
CA LEU A 19 14.46 -10.90 6.30
C LEU A 19 15.34 -11.58 7.37
N SER A 20 14.87 -11.70 8.62
CA SER A 20 15.67 -12.21 9.74
C SER A 20 14.95 -13.32 10.51
N GLY A 21 15.14 -14.58 10.09
CA GLY A 21 14.61 -15.76 10.79
C GLY A 21 15.66 -16.84 11.10
N ASN A 22 16.38 -16.68 12.22
CA ASN A 22 16.90 -17.81 12.98
C ASN A 22 15.90 -18.07 14.13
N LEU A 23 15.08 -19.12 13.99
CA LEU A 23 13.90 -19.38 14.82
C LEU A 23 14.25 -20.27 16.02
N SER A 24 14.15 -19.72 17.24
CA SER A 24 14.27 -20.49 18.50
C SER A 24 13.09 -20.26 19.45
N ASN A 25 11.89 -19.97 18.93
CA ASN A 25 10.64 -19.94 19.72
C ASN A 25 9.45 -20.34 18.82
N PRO A 26 8.94 -21.59 18.92
CA PRO A 26 7.86 -22.10 18.08
C PRO A 26 6.43 -21.76 18.56
N ASP A 27 6.26 -21.02 19.67
CA ASP A 27 4.95 -20.80 20.31
C ASP A 27 4.29 -19.45 20.00
N ASP A 28 4.85 -18.64 19.09
CA ASP A 28 4.27 -17.35 18.70
C ASP A 28 3.98 -17.31 17.21
N THR A 29 2.93 -18.03 16.79
CA THR A 29 2.39 -17.97 15.43
C THR A 29 1.69 -16.62 15.23
N HIS A 30 2.48 -15.56 15.04
CA HIS A 30 1.95 -14.31 14.53
C HIS A 30 1.74 -14.42 13.02
N TYR A 31 0.50 -14.17 12.62
CA TYR A 31 0.06 -14.35 11.25
C TYR A 31 0.13 -13.02 10.52
N CYS A 32 1.04 -12.93 9.56
CA CYS A 32 1.15 -11.78 8.68
C CYS A 32 0.27 -11.99 7.45
N ALA A 33 -0.55 -11.01 7.12
CA ALA A 33 -1.42 -11.06 5.94
C ALA A 33 -1.27 -9.79 5.11
N GLY A 34 -1.37 -9.91 3.78
CA GLY A 34 -1.37 -8.80 2.85
C GLY A 34 -1.86 -9.28 1.49
N PHE A 35 -2.79 -8.56 0.86
CA PHE A 35 -3.32 -8.86 -0.46
C PHE A 35 -2.51 -8.17 -1.57
N THR A 36 -2.44 -8.83 -2.72
CA THR A 36 -1.75 -8.30 -3.90
C THR A 36 -2.51 -7.12 -4.53
N PRO A 37 -1.84 -6.29 -5.35
CA PRO A 37 -2.51 -5.23 -6.13
C PRO A 37 -3.66 -5.75 -7.00
N ASP A 38 -3.49 -6.92 -7.62
CA ASP A 38 -4.51 -7.56 -8.44
C ASP A 38 -5.78 -7.91 -7.65
N TYR A 39 -5.62 -8.39 -6.41
CA TYR A 39 -6.76 -8.67 -5.53
C TYR A 39 -7.58 -7.41 -5.27
N TRP A 40 -6.92 -6.30 -4.94
CA TRP A 40 -7.61 -5.03 -4.66
C TRP A 40 -8.27 -4.42 -5.90
N ARG A 41 -7.68 -4.60 -7.08
CA ARG A 41 -8.27 -4.22 -8.36
C ARG A 41 -9.58 -4.97 -8.61
N ASP A 42 -9.57 -6.28 -8.40
CA ASP A 42 -10.70 -7.15 -8.74
C ASP A 42 -11.79 -7.16 -7.64
N ASN A 43 -11.43 -6.77 -6.41
CA ASN A 43 -12.33 -6.70 -5.24
C ASN A 43 -12.56 -5.26 -4.76
N ALA A 44 -12.92 -4.36 -5.69
CA ALA A 44 -13.17 -2.95 -5.41
C ALA A 44 -14.21 -2.68 -4.28
N THR A 45 -15.17 -3.59 -4.10
CA THR A 45 -16.22 -3.47 -3.07
C THR A 45 -15.73 -3.76 -1.64
N LEU A 46 -14.54 -4.37 -1.49
CA LEU A 46 -13.96 -4.72 -0.19
C LEU A 46 -12.99 -3.65 0.34
N TRP A 47 -12.86 -2.52 -0.36
CA TRP A 47 -11.96 -1.46 0.04
C TRP A 47 -12.34 -0.90 1.42
N PRO A 48 -11.41 -0.88 2.39
CA PRO A 48 -11.67 -0.39 3.72
C PRO A 48 -11.85 1.15 3.73
N PRO A 49 -12.82 1.70 4.47
CA PRO A 49 -12.92 3.15 4.70
C PRO A 49 -11.63 3.71 5.34
N PRO A 50 -11.23 4.95 5.03
CA PRO A 50 -11.92 5.95 4.20
C PRO A 50 -11.61 5.82 2.70
N TYR A 51 -10.97 4.73 2.25
CA TYR A 51 -10.58 4.54 0.85
C TYR A 51 -11.75 3.99 0.04
N TYR A 52 -11.89 4.49 -1.18
CA TYR A 52 -12.93 4.09 -2.11
C TYR A 52 -12.40 4.07 -3.54
N PRO A 53 -12.77 3.04 -4.32
CA PRO A 53 -12.30 2.89 -5.70
C PRO A 53 -12.87 3.95 -6.66
N GLY A 54 -14.02 4.53 -6.32
CA GLY A 54 -14.77 5.44 -7.19
C GLY A 54 -15.65 4.71 -8.20
N ASP A 55 -16.27 5.50 -9.08
CA ASP A 55 -17.18 5.03 -10.12
C ASP A 55 -16.45 4.91 -11.45
N CYS A 56 -16.61 3.76 -12.11
CA CYS A 56 -16.06 3.55 -13.44
C CYS A 56 -16.77 4.46 -14.46
N GLN A 57 -16.02 5.34 -15.10
CA GLN A 57 -16.49 6.13 -16.22
C GLN A 57 -16.44 5.28 -17.49
N VAL A 58 -17.59 4.72 -17.86
CA VAL A 58 -17.72 3.92 -19.07
C VAL A 58 -17.65 4.78 -20.33
N VAL A 59 -16.87 4.34 -21.33
CA VAL A 59 -16.92 4.94 -22.66
C VAL A 59 -18.20 4.46 -23.34
N GLN A 60 -19.05 5.39 -23.76
CA GLN A 60 -20.27 5.06 -24.51
C GLN A 60 -19.89 4.31 -25.79
N GLY A 61 -20.48 3.13 -25.97
CA GLY A 61 -20.30 2.29 -27.17
C GLY A 61 -19.31 1.14 -27.05
N THR A 62 -18.40 1.13 -26.07
CA THR A 62 -17.50 -0.02 -25.82
C THR A 62 -17.79 -0.76 -24.52
N GLY A 63 -18.50 -0.12 -23.58
CA GLY A 63 -18.73 -0.68 -22.24
C GLY A 63 -17.46 -0.80 -21.39
N SER A 64 -16.32 -0.29 -21.90
CA SER A 64 -15.03 -0.36 -21.23
C SER A 64 -14.83 0.84 -20.30
N CYS A 65 -14.13 0.60 -19.19
CA CYS A 65 -13.79 1.65 -18.24
C CYS A 65 -12.68 2.55 -18.80
N SER A 66 -12.96 3.86 -18.94
CA SER A 66 -11.93 4.84 -19.32
C SER A 66 -11.11 5.37 -18.14
N GLY A 67 -11.65 5.25 -16.93
CA GLY A 67 -11.03 5.72 -15.69
C GLY A 67 -12.06 5.78 -14.57
N TYR A 68 -11.61 6.06 -13.35
CA TYR A 68 -12.46 6.15 -12.18
C TYR A 68 -12.62 7.60 -11.72
N VAL A 69 -13.88 8.00 -11.52
CA VAL A 69 -14.25 9.32 -11.00
C VAL A 69 -14.76 9.17 -9.58
N ASN A 70 -14.67 10.24 -8.77
CA ASN A 70 -15.04 10.21 -7.35
C ASN A 70 -14.33 9.10 -6.55
N GLY A 71 -13.19 8.62 -7.02
CA GLY A 71 -12.32 7.67 -6.32
C GLY A 71 -11.39 8.39 -5.35
N THR A 72 -10.77 7.65 -4.43
CA THR A 72 -9.71 8.23 -3.61
C THR A 72 -8.55 8.61 -4.52
N PRO A 73 -8.12 9.88 -4.53
CA PRO A 73 -7.01 10.29 -5.37
C PRO A 73 -5.71 9.64 -4.89
N PHE A 74 -4.82 9.27 -5.81
CA PHE A 74 -3.52 8.69 -5.42
C PHE A 74 -2.68 9.72 -4.67
N HIS A 75 -2.61 10.94 -5.21
CA HIS A 75 -1.97 12.07 -4.57
C HIS A 75 -2.94 12.93 -3.78
N ALA A 76 -2.47 13.51 -2.67
CA ALA A 76 -3.23 14.51 -1.95
C ALA A 76 -3.49 15.70 -2.88
N SER A 77 -4.75 15.99 -3.21
CA SER A 77 -5.11 17.30 -3.73
C SER A 77 -4.81 18.32 -2.62
N TYR A 78 -3.81 19.18 -2.83
CA TYR A 78 -3.50 20.27 -1.91
C TYR A 78 -4.67 21.27 -1.91
N VAL A 79 -5.61 21.12 -0.98
CA VAL A 79 -6.65 22.13 -0.76
C VAL A 79 -6.10 23.10 0.29
N ASN A 80 -5.81 24.34 -0.12
CA ASN A 80 -5.36 25.43 0.76
C ASN A 80 -4.05 25.16 1.55
N GLY A 81 -3.06 24.52 0.93
CA GLY A 81 -1.71 24.36 1.52
C GLY A 81 -1.62 23.38 2.70
N ALA A 82 -2.73 22.75 3.09
CA ALA A 82 -2.73 21.56 3.95
C ALA A 82 -2.91 20.34 3.04
N GLY A 83 -1.88 19.50 2.92
CA GLY A 83 -2.04 18.20 2.27
C GLY A 83 -3.15 17.41 2.96
N MET A 84 -4.00 16.71 2.20
CA MET A 84 -4.84 15.67 2.79
C MET A 84 -3.92 14.70 3.53
N ARG A 85 -4.05 14.62 4.85
CA ARG A 85 -3.48 13.51 5.63
C ARG A 85 -4.12 12.23 5.10
N GLY A 86 -3.33 11.31 4.56
CA GLY A 86 -3.85 10.05 4.03
C GLY A 86 -3.58 9.76 2.55
N ALA A 87 -2.78 10.57 1.84
CA ALA A 87 -2.44 10.30 0.44
C ALA A 87 -0.93 10.43 0.17
N PHE A 88 -0.49 9.79 -0.92
CA PHE A 88 0.90 9.78 -1.34
C PHE A 88 1.34 11.16 -1.81
N GLY A 89 2.55 11.59 -1.46
CA GLY A 89 3.11 12.86 -1.93
C GLY A 89 3.76 12.73 -3.31
N GLY A 90 3.94 13.87 -3.99
CA GLY A 90 4.52 13.95 -5.33
C GLY A 90 3.49 14.26 -6.41
N ASP A 91 3.92 14.09 -7.66
CA ASP A 91 3.16 14.36 -8.88
C ASP A 91 3.13 13.16 -9.85
N LEU A 92 3.70 12.02 -9.45
CA LEU A 92 3.70 10.78 -10.20
C LEU A 92 2.26 10.30 -10.46
N TYR A 93 1.91 9.85 -11.66
CA TYR A 93 0.52 9.49 -12.00
C TYR A 93 -0.49 10.68 -11.98
N GLY A 94 -0.08 11.92 -11.69
CA GLY A 94 -0.90 13.11 -11.79
C GLY A 94 -2.18 13.07 -10.94
N ASN A 95 -3.33 13.38 -11.55
CA ASN A 95 -4.64 13.43 -10.87
C ASN A 95 -5.38 12.08 -10.86
N ARG A 96 -4.67 10.97 -11.10
CA ARG A 96 -5.30 9.63 -11.14
C ARG A 96 -5.80 9.21 -9.76
N SER A 97 -6.88 8.43 -9.74
CA SER A 97 -7.33 7.76 -8.52
C SER A 97 -6.43 6.56 -8.19
N MET A 98 -6.48 6.09 -6.95
CA MET A 98 -5.79 4.85 -6.55
C MET A 98 -6.22 3.65 -7.39
N MET A 99 -7.50 3.59 -7.79
CA MET A 99 -8.01 2.53 -8.67
C MET A 99 -7.48 2.66 -10.09
N ASP A 100 -7.33 3.88 -10.62
CA ASP A 100 -6.67 4.07 -11.92
C ASP A 100 -5.20 3.63 -11.88
N VAL A 101 -4.50 3.92 -10.77
CA VAL A 101 -3.10 3.51 -10.57
C VAL A 101 -2.95 1.98 -10.52
N LEU A 102 -3.84 1.26 -9.83
CA LEU A 102 -3.87 -0.21 -9.83
C LEU A 102 -4.12 -0.83 -11.21
N ARG A 103 -4.69 -0.06 -12.14
CA ARG A 103 -5.06 -0.51 -13.49
C ARG A 103 -4.08 -0.05 -14.56
N LEU A 104 -3.02 0.67 -14.19
CA LEU A 104 -2.01 1.11 -15.14
C LEU A 104 -1.35 -0.10 -15.80
N SER A 105 -1.14 0.02 -17.11
CA SER A 105 -0.37 -0.96 -17.86
C SER A 105 1.12 -0.84 -17.52
N ALA A 106 1.90 -1.88 -17.82
CA ALA A 106 3.37 -1.83 -17.68
C ALA A 106 4.04 -0.73 -18.54
N SER A 107 3.35 -0.19 -19.56
CA SER A 107 3.84 0.99 -20.29
C SER A 107 3.60 2.31 -19.56
N GLU A 108 2.62 2.37 -18.67
CA GLU A 108 2.26 3.58 -17.90
C GLU A 108 2.88 3.59 -16.49
N ASP A 109 3.04 2.42 -15.88
CA ASP A 109 3.79 2.21 -14.65
C ASP A 109 4.81 1.06 -14.85
N PRO A 110 5.98 1.36 -15.45
CA PRO A 110 6.99 0.33 -15.75
C PRO A 110 7.55 -0.36 -14.51
N THR A 111 7.54 0.31 -13.37
CA THR A 111 8.03 -0.26 -12.11
C THR A 111 6.91 -0.99 -11.37
N GLY A 112 5.65 -0.64 -11.58
CA GLY A 112 4.51 -1.16 -10.79
C GLY A 112 4.47 -0.59 -9.37
N LEU A 113 5.30 0.41 -9.08
CA LEU A 113 5.47 0.96 -7.73
C LEU A 113 4.16 1.57 -7.22
N GLY A 114 3.37 2.19 -8.11
CA GLY A 114 2.10 2.80 -7.73
C GLY A 114 1.10 1.74 -7.28
N ALA A 115 0.99 0.65 -8.04
CA ALA A 115 0.08 -0.45 -7.71
C ALA A 115 0.46 -1.12 -6.38
N GLU A 116 1.75 -1.37 -6.15
CA GLU A 116 2.25 -1.94 -4.88
C GLU A 116 2.00 -1.01 -3.68
N ALA A 117 2.19 0.30 -3.86
CA ALA A 117 1.91 1.26 -2.80
C ALA A 117 0.42 1.32 -2.43
N VAL A 118 -0.48 1.33 -3.43
CA VAL A 118 -1.94 1.29 -3.17
C VAL A 118 -2.31 0.02 -2.42
N ALA A 119 -1.79 -1.14 -2.85
CA ALA A 119 -2.07 -2.41 -2.18
C ALA A 119 -1.57 -2.41 -0.72
N ALA A 120 -0.36 -1.90 -0.46
CA ALA A 120 0.17 -1.79 0.89
C ALA A 120 -0.69 -0.90 1.79
N LEU A 121 -1.20 0.20 1.24
CA LEU A 121 -2.09 1.11 1.96
C LEU A 121 -3.44 0.45 2.31
N LEU A 122 -4.05 -0.23 1.35
CA LEU A 122 -5.31 -0.94 1.55
C LEU A 122 -5.14 -2.12 2.51
N ASN A 123 -4.01 -2.83 2.46
CA ASN A 123 -3.66 -3.87 3.42
C ASN A 123 -3.53 -3.32 4.83
N ALA A 124 -2.79 -2.22 5.00
CA ALA A 124 -2.67 -1.55 6.30
C ALA A 124 -4.04 -1.11 6.86
N ALA A 125 -4.93 -0.61 6.00
CA ALA A 125 -6.28 -0.20 6.38
C ALA A 125 -7.21 -1.40 6.69
N HIS A 126 -7.06 -2.51 5.97
CA HIS A 126 -7.92 -3.69 6.11
C HIS A 126 -7.53 -4.56 7.31
N PHE A 127 -6.25 -4.89 7.42
CA PHE A 127 -5.72 -5.80 8.43
C PHE A 127 -5.25 -5.09 9.70
N GLY A 128 -4.93 -3.80 9.61
CA GLY A 128 -4.36 -3.03 10.71
C GLY A 128 -2.88 -3.36 10.99
N ALA A 129 -2.26 -2.53 11.82
CA ALA A 129 -0.82 -2.60 12.09
C ALA A 129 -0.37 -3.89 12.80
N GLU A 130 -1.25 -4.59 13.51
CA GLU A 130 -0.89 -5.83 14.21
C GLU A 130 -0.68 -7.01 13.25
N THR A 131 -1.44 -7.04 12.15
CA THR A 131 -1.45 -8.14 11.17
C THR A 131 -0.66 -7.79 9.91
N PHE A 132 -0.73 -6.54 9.45
CA PHE A 132 0.06 -6.08 8.30
C PHE A 132 1.47 -5.63 8.69
N GLY A 133 1.66 -5.15 9.92
CA GLY A 133 2.93 -4.62 10.43
C GLY A 133 3.10 -3.11 10.30
N TYR A 134 2.21 -2.43 9.56
CA TYR A 134 2.25 -0.97 9.36
C TYR A 134 0.85 -0.36 9.42
N THR A 135 0.76 0.89 9.90
CA THR A 135 -0.45 1.72 9.74
C THR A 135 -0.46 2.38 8.36
N THR A 136 -1.62 2.92 7.96
CA THR A 136 -1.75 3.66 6.70
C THR A 136 -0.83 4.87 6.66
N GLU A 137 -0.66 5.58 7.78
CA GLU A 137 0.28 6.71 7.89
C GLU A 137 1.72 6.27 7.66
N GLN A 138 2.12 5.12 8.22
CA GLN A 138 3.48 4.62 8.05
C GLN A 138 3.76 4.22 6.59
N VAL A 139 2.78 3.64 5.89
CA VAL A 139 2.90 3.35 4.45
C VAL A 139 3.08 4.63 3.64
N ILE A 140 2.31 5.68 3.96
CA ILE A 140 2.42 6.99 3.31
C ILE A 140 3.77 7.65 3.60
N ASP A 141 4.26 7.55 4.84
CA ASP A 141 5.57 8.09 5.22
C ASP A 141 6.71 7.37 4.52
N MET A 142 6.62 6.04 4.36
CA MET A 142 7.57 5.24 3.58
C MET A 142 7.64 5.71 2.13
N TRP A 143 6.47 5.93 1.51
CA TRP A 143 6.40 6.51 0.16
C TRP A 143 7.08 7.86 0.13
N ASN A 144 6.62 8.81 0.94
CA ASN A 144 7.07 10.20 0.93
C ASN A 144 8.58 10.34 1.17
N ALA A 145 9.16 9.45 1.98
CA ALA A 145 10.58 9.45 2.27
C ALA A 145 11.44 8.86 1.13
N ARG A 146 10.90 7.94 0.31
CA ARG A 146 11.72 7.10 -0.56
C ARG A 146 11.38 7.15 -2.04
N TYR A 147 10.19 7.56 -2.46
CA TYR A 147 9.78 7.45 -3.87
C TYR A 147 10.71 8.20 -4.85
N ASN A 148 11.34 9.31 -4.41
CA ASN A 148 12.32 10.07 -5.20
C ASN A 148 13.79 9.67 -4.95
N VAL A 149 14.05 8.82 -3.96
CA VAL A 149 15.41 8.48 -3.49
C VAL A 149 15.79 7.06 -3.88
N ASP A 150 14.86 6.12 -3.66
CA ASP A 150 15.02 4.69 -3.85
C ASP A 150 13.66 4.07 -4.26
N PRO A 151 13.18 4.34 -5.48
CA PRO A 151 11.89 3.84 -5.95
C PRO A 151 11.89 2.31 -6.14
N GLU A 152 13.02 1.72 -6.50
CA GLU A 152 13.14 0.27 -6.70
C GLU A 152 13.11 -0.49 -5.36
N GLY A 153 13.92 -0.08 -4.38
CA GLY A 153 13.90 -0.70 -3.06
C GLY A 153 12.57 -0.45 -2.32
N LEU A 154 11.92 0.70 -2.56
CA LEU A 154 10.58 0.94 -2.03
C LEU A 154 9.53 -0.01 -2.64
N LYS A 155 9.62 -0.26 -3.95
CA LYS A 155 8.74 -1.22 -4.62
C LYS A 155 8.92 -2.62 -4.06
N GLU A 156 10.16 -3.08 -3.92
CA GLU A 156 10.47 -4.41 -3.37
C GLU A 156 9.90 -4.57 -1.95
N ASP A 157 10.04 -3.55 -1.11
CA ASP A 157 9.49 -3.58 0.23
C ASP A 157 7.97 -3.69 0.24
N PHE A 158 7.27 -2.92 -0.59
CA PHE A 158 5.81 -3.03 -0.71
C PHE A 158 5.38 -4.37 -1.29
N HIS A 159 6.09 -4.88 -2.29
CA HIS A 159 5.83 -6.18 -2.87
C HIS A 159 5.92 -7.30 -1.81
N LEU A 160 6.99 -7.33 -1.02
CA LEU A 160 7.17 -8.27 0.09
C LEU A 160 6.09 -8.15 1.19
N LEU A 161 5.53 -6.95 1.36
CA LEU A 161 4.41 -6.72 2.28
C LEU A 161 3.09 -7.28 1.73
N ASN A 162 2.90 -7.20 0.41
CA ASN A 162 1.66 -7.55 -0.29
C ASN A 162 1.57 -9.02 -0.70
N GLU A 163 2.68 -9.75 -0.80
CA GLU A 163 2.71 -11.17 -1.19
C GLU A 163 2.63 -12.16 -0.01
N ARG A 164 2.04 -11.76 1.13
CA ARG A 164 2.05 -12.58 2.34
C ARG A 164 0.89 -13.57 2.39
N ASP A 165 1.18 -14.81 2.80
CA ASP A 165 0.22 -15.92 2.81
C ASP A 165 -1.09 -15.59 3.55
N HIS A 166 -2.19 -15.96 2.89
CA HIS A 166 -3.54 -15.98 3.44
C HIS A 166 -3.90 -17.41 3.79
N TRP A 167 -4.26 -17.73 5.03
CA TRP A 167 -4.74 -19.06 5.43
C TRP A 167 -6.09 -18.97 6.16
#